data_AF-A0A973I1P9-F1
#
_entry.id   AF-A0A973I1P9-F1
#
_cell.length_a   1.000
_cell.length_b   1.000
_cell.length_c   1.000
_cell.angle_alpha   90.00
_cell.angle_beta   90.00
_cell.angle_gamma   90.00
#
_symmetry.space_group_name_H-M   'P 1'
#
loop_
_entity.id
_entity.type
_entity.pdbx_description
1 polymer ?
#
loop_
_entity_poly.entity_id
_entity_poly.type
_entity_poly.pdbx_seq_one_letter_code
_entity_poly.pdbx_strand_id
1 'polypeptide(L)'
;MRIINRCLNFISAGMNRLFVKSKVLPENPIEQYNLNPANPTFYIVRLNARSDLAALARVCKKYGLPNPTEEQLLGNAELDRFIGIQNPPPLFGNKSKPSNALQQGKQ
;
A
#
# COMPACT_ATOMS: atom_id res chain seq x y z
N MET A 1 -2.53 -15.82 -32.53
CA MET A 1 -2.64 -15.99 -31.06
C MET A 1 -3.13 -14.73 -30.30
N ARG A 2 -4.06 -13.93 -30.85
CA ARG A 2 -4.62 -12.74 -30.15
C ARG A 2 -6.01 -12.96 -29.57
N ILE A 3 -6.77 -13.89 -30.16
CA ILE A 3 -8.14 -14.23 -29.76
C ILE A 3 -8.15 -15.03 -28.45
N ILE A 4 -7.25 -16.02 -28.33
CA ILE A 4 -7.12 -16.82 -27.10
C ILE A 4 -6.73 -15.93 -25.90
N ASN A 5 -5.77 -15.00 -26.06
CA ASN A 5 -5.40 -14.06 -25.00
C ASN A 5 -6.54 -13.13 -24.60
N ARG A 6 -7.43 -12.73 -25.53
CA ARG A 6 -8.61 -11.91 -25.17
C ARG A 6 -9.61 -12.71 -24.35
N CYS A 7 -9.90 -13.95 -24.74
CA CYS A 7 -10.78 -14.82 -23.98
C CYS A 7 -10.23 -15.08 -22.58
N LEU A 8 -8.93 -15.37 -22.46
CA LEU A 8 -8.28 -15.59 -21.17
C LEU A 8 -8.37 -14.36 -20.26
N ASN A 9 -8.10 -13.17 -20.81
CA ASN A 9 -8.20 -11.92 -20.06
C ASN A 9 -9.63 -11.61 -19.63
N PHE A 10 -10.62 -11.91 -20.47
CA PHE A 10 -12.04 -11.70 -20.15
C PHE A 10 -12.51 -12.62 -19.03
N ILE A 11 -12.13 -13.91 -19.07
CA ILE A 11 -12.43 -14.88 -18.01
C ILE A 11 -11.76 -14.44 -16.70
N SER A 12 -10.47 -14.07 -16.76
CA SER A 12 -9.75 -13.63 -15.57
C SER A 12 -10.33 -12.35 -14.97
N ALA A 13 -10.79 -11.40 -15.80
CA ALA A 13 -11.46 -10.18 -15.33
C ALA A 13 -12.83 -10.48 -14.70
N GLY A 14 -13.62 -11.38 -15.31
CA GLY A 14 -14.91 -11.82 -14.79
C GLY A 14 -14.77 -12.53 -13.43
N MET A 15 -13.81 -13.45 -13.32
CA MET A 15 -13.51 -14.15 -12.06
C MET A 15 -13.03 -13.17 -10.98
N ASN A 16 -12.09 -12.27 -11.29
CA ASN A 16 -11.65 -11.28 -10.30
C ASN A 16 -12.81 -10.41 -9.82
N ARG A 17 -13.70 -9.98 -10.71
CA ARG A 17 -14.86 -9.16 -10.34
C ARG A 17 -15.88 -9.90 -9.49
N LEU A 18 -16.02 -11.22 -9.65
CA LEU A 18 -16.96 -12.04 -8.89
C LEU A 18 -16.41 -12.41 -7.49
N PHE A 19 -15.13 -12.77 -7.42
CA PHE A 19 -14.52 -13.32 -6.20
C PHE A 19 -13.79 -12.27 -5.34
N VAL A 20 -13.40 -11.13 -5.90
CA VAL A 20 -12.71 -10.08 -5.13
C VAL A 20 -13.73 -9.06 -4.62
N LYS A 21 -13.90 -9.01 -3.30
CA LYS A 21 -14.58 -7.89 -2.64
C LYS A 21 -13.69 -6.66 -2.69
N SER A 22 -13.74 -5.92 -3.80
CA SER A 22 -13.03 -4.66 -3.93
C SER A 22 -13.70 -3.60 -3.04
N LYS A 23 -12.95 -3.03 -2.11
CA LYS A 23 -13.38 -1.80 -1.43
C LYS A 23 -12.99 -0.64 -2.33
N VAL A 24 -13.96 0.19 -2.70
CA VAL A 24 -13.71 1.36 -3.55
C VAL A 24 -12.73 2.27 -2.81
N LEU A 25 -11.54 2.45 -3.38
CA LEU A 25 -10.59 3.43 -2.89
C LEU A 25 -11.15 4.83 -3.19
N PRO A 26 -10.93 5.81 -2.30
CA PRO A 26 -11.35 7.19 -2.52
C PRO A 26 -10.82 7.70 -3.87
N GLU A 27 -11.71 8.29 -4.69
CA GLU A 27 -11.37 8.74 -6.04
C GLU A 27 -10.41 9.93 -6.04
N ASN A 28 -10.46 10.77 -5.00
CA ASN A 28 -9.49 11.84 -4.76
C ASN A 28 -9.21 11.97 -3.24
N PRO A 29 -8.16 11.32 -2.72
CA PRO A 29 -7.88 11.32 -1.28
C PRO A 29 -7.51 12.71 -0.74
N ILE A 30 -6.97 13.61 -1.57
CA ILE A 30 -6.58 14.95 -1.14
C ILE A 30 -7.82 15.78 -0.80
N GLU A 31 -8.78 15.85 -1.72
CA GLU A 31 -10.02 16.61 -1.53
C GLU A 31 -10.90 15.97 -0.46
N GLN A 32 -11.01 14.64 -0.47
CA GLN A 32 -11.92 13.93 0.44
C GLN A 32 -11.48 14.01 1.91
N TYR A 33 -10.17 14.10 2.17
CA TYR A 33 -9.61 14.15 3.52
C TYR A 33 -8.90 15.46 3.85
N ASN A 34 -9.00 16.48 2.97
CA ASN A 34 -8.30 17.76 3.09
C ASN A 34 -6.81 17.59 3.42
N LEU A 35 -6.14 16.67 2.73
CA LEU A 35 -4.72 16.38 2.96
C LEU A 35 -3.88 17.52 2.41
N ASN A 36 -2.93 18.01 3.20
CA ASN A 36 -1.91 18.95 2.72
C ASN A 36 -0.63 18.18 2.37
N PRO A 37 -0.24 18.07 1.09
CA PRO A 37 0.97 17.37 0.68
C PRO A 37 2.27 17.98 1.22
N ALA A 38 2.24 19.25 1.68
CA ALA A 38 3.40 19.92 2.27
C ALA A 38 3.73 19.40 3.68
N ASN A 39 2.79 18.73 4.34
CA ASN A 39 3.01 18.21 5.68
C ASN A 39 3.82 16.90 5.66
N PRO A 40 4.69 16.67 6.67
CA PRO A 40 5.33 15.37 6.87
C PRO A 40 4.24 14.29 6.97
N THR A 41 4.24 13.34 6.03
CA THR A 41 3.20 12.31 5.94
C THR A 41 3.83 10.92 6.09
N PHE A 42 3.26 10.14 7.00
CA PHE A 42 3.55 8.73 7.22
C PHE A 42 2.33 7.88 6.86
N TYR A 43 2.58 6.70 6.30
CA TYR A 43 1.57 5.78 5.80
C TYR A 43 1.55 4.51 6.65
N ILE A 44 0.49 4.36 7.44
CA ILE A 44 0.29 3.20 8.29
C ILE A 44 -0.59 2.18 7.54
N VAL A 45 -0.04 1.01 7.29
CA VAL A 45 -0.75 -0.09 6.62
C VAL A 45 -0.84 -1.32 7.51
N ARG A 46 -1.84 -2.17 7.26
CA ARG A 46 -2.04 -3.40 8.04
C ARG A 46 -0.89 -4.37 7.90
N LEU A 47 -0.46 -4.63 6.67
CA LEU A 47 0.56 -5.62 6.33
C LEU A 47 1.80 -4.96 5.76
N ASN A 48 2.98 -5.38 6.24
CA ASN A 48 4.27 -5.05 5.65
C ASN A 48 4.51 -5.88 4.38
N ALA A 49 3.67 -5.65 3.37
CA ALA A 49 3.69 -6.37 2.10
C ALA A 49 4.23 -5.47 0.98
N ARG A 50 5.13 -6.00 0.15
CA ARG A 50 5.68 -5.29 -1.02
C ARG A 50 4.60 -4.93 -2.05
N SER A 51 3.56 -5.77 -2.16
CA SER A 51 2.39 -5.49 -3.00
C SER A 51 1.67 -4.22 -2.56
N ASP A 52 1.46 -4.07 -1.25
CA ASP A 52 0.73 -2.94 -0.67
C ASP A 52 1.55 -1.66 -0.78
N LEU A 53 2.86 -1.74 -0.53
CA LEU A 53 3.79 -0.63 -0.77
C LEU A 53 3.78 -0.18 -2.24
N ALA A 54 3.83 -1.11 -3.19
CA ALA A 54 3.80 -0.78 -4.62
C ALA A 54 2.46 -0.16 -5.05
N ALA A 55 1.35 -0.71 -4.55
CA ALA A 55 0.02 -0.16 -4.79
C ALA A 55 -0.11 1.25 -4.21
N LEU A 56 0.36 1.46 -2.99
CA LEU A 56 0.37 2.76 -2.33
C LEU A 56 1.25 3.76 -3.07
N ALA A 57 2.48 3.39 -3.44
CA ALA A 57 3.39 4.25 -4.20
C ALA A 57 2.77 4.71 -5.53
N ARG A 58 2.07 3.80 -6.23
CA ARG A 58 1.34 4.14 -7.45
C ARG A 58 0.24 5.17 -7.20
N VAL A 59 -0.51 5.03 -6.10
CA VAL A 59 -1.56 5.98 -5.72
C VAL A 59 -0.94 7.32 -5.32
N CYS A 60 0.09 7.34 -4.47
CA CYS A 60 0.75 8.57 -4.06
C CYS A 60 1.28 9.36 -5.26
N LYS A 61 1.95 8.66 -6.19
CA LYS A 61 2.42 9.26 -7.45
C LYS A 61 1.29 9.85 -8.29
N LYS A 62 0.13 9.19 -8.34
CA LYS A 62 -1.04 9.65 -9.12
C LYS A 62 -1.62 10.95 -8.56
N TYR A 63 -1.64 11.12 -7.24
CA TYR A 63 -2.24 12.28 -6.58
C TYR A 63 -1.23 13.33 -6.13
N GLY A 64 0.08 13.16 -6.41
CA GLY A 64 1.12 14.10 -5.98
C GLY A 64 1.36 14.10 -4.46
N LEU A 65 1.09 12.96 -3.81
CA LEU A 65 1.41 12.77 -2.39
C LEU A 65 2.88 12.35 -2.21
N PRO A 66 3.47 12.57 -1.03
CA PRO A 66 4.82 12.10 -0.72
C PRO A 66 5.01 10.61 -1.01
N ASN A 67 6.20 10.26 -1.51
CA ASN A 67 6.48 8.88 -1.89
C ASN A 67 6.62 8.01 -0.64
N PRO A 68 5.85 6.92 -0.47
CA PRO A 68 5.94 6.06 0.71
C PRO A 68 7.25 5.26 0.81
N THR A 69 8.04 5.16 -0.27
CA THR A 69 9.33 4.44 -0.25
C THR A 69 10.50 5.31 0.21
N GLU A 70 10.26 6.60 0.42
CA GLU A 70 11.29 7.53 0.87
C GLU A 70 11.23 7.70 2.39
N GLU A 71 12.33 8.15 2.96
CA GLU A 71 12.40 8.55 4.35
C GLU A 71 11.83 9.96 4.53
N GLN A 72 11.41 10.27 5.75
CA GLN A 72 10.97 11.58 6.18
C GLN A 72 11.84 12.00 7.36
N LEU A 73 12.48 13.16 7.23
CA LEU A 73 13.18 13.79 8.33
C LEU A 73 12.15 14.27 9.36
N LEU A 74 12.27 13.79 10.58
CA LEU A 74 11.48 14.23 11.74
C LEU A 74 12.44 14.64 12.85
N GLY A 75 12.60 15.95 13.03
CA GLY A 75 13.65 16.50 13.90
C GLY A 75 15.03 16.16 13.36
N ASN A 76 15.78 15.32 14.09
CA ASN A 76 17.13 14.88 13.72
C ASN A 76 17.19 13.41 13.23
N ALA A 77 16.05 12.74 13.10
CA ALA A 77 15.98 11.34 12.69
C ALA A 77 15.35 11.21 11.29
N GLU A 78 15.94 10.35 10.46
CA GLU A 78 15.35 9.91 9.19
C GLU A 78 14.53 8.65 9.45
N LEU A 79 13.23 8.73 9.17
CA LEU A 79 12.28 7.65 9.43
C LEU A 79 11.60 7.21 8.15
N ASP A 80 11.45 5.90 7.95
CA ASP A 80 10.66 5.36 6.85
C ASP A 80 9.22 5.90 6.88
N ARG A 81 8.76 6.44 5.76
CA ARG A 81 7.35 6.89 5.65
C ARG A 81 6.36 5.72 5.71
N PHE A 82 6.78 4.51 5.36
CA PHE A 82 5.92 3.33 5.33
C PHE A 82 6.04 2.49 6.59
N ILE A 83 4.92 2.32 7.30
CA ILE A 83 4.86 1.55 8.55
C ILE A 83 3.83 0.44 8.41
N GLY A 84 4.31 -0.80 8.33
CA GLY A 84 3.45 -2.00 8.28
C GLY A 84 3.24 -2.60 9.67
N ILE A 85 2.00 -2.64 10.18
CA ILE A 85 1.71 -3.09 11.55
C ILE A 85 2.04 -4.57 11.77
N GLN A 86 1.85 -5.42 10.76
CA GLN A 86 2.08 -6.88 10.85
C GLN A 86 2.82 -7.39 9.62
N ASN A 87 3.64 -8.43 9.76
CA ASN A 87 4.20 -9.09 8.56
C ASN A 87 3.16 -10.04 7.93
N PRO A 88 3.13 -10.13 6.60
CA PRO A 88 2.27 -11.09 5.92
C PRO A 88 2.60 -12.53 6.35
N PRO A 89 1.60 -13.43 6.34
CA PRO A 89 1.85 -14.84 6.62
C PRO A 89 2.82 -15.42 5.59
N PRO A 90 3.71 -16.34 6.00
CA PRO A 90 4.60 -17.01 5.05
C PRO A 90 3.79 -17.88 4.09
N LEU A 91 4.37 -18.17 2.90
CA LEU A 91 3.76 -19.09 1.93
C LEU A 91 3.60 -20.51 2.50
N PHE A 92 4.46 -20.87 3.46
CA PHE A 92 4.41 -22.14 4.18
C PHE A 92 4.46 -21.87 5.69
N GLY A 93 3.42 -22.30 6.41
CA GLY A 93 3.32 -22.18 7.87
C GLY A 93 2.28 -21.15 8.35
N ASN A 94 1.92 -21.24 9.64
CA ASN A 94 0.78 -20.51 10.20
C ASN A 94 1.16 -19.31 11.08
N LYS A 95 2.45 -18.97 11.22
CA LYS A 95 2.91 -17.91 12.13
C LYS A 95 3.66 -16.81 11.38
N SER A 96 3.11 -15.60 11.40
CA SER A 96 3.79 -14.39 10.93
C SER A 96 4.87 -13.94 11.93
N LYS A 97 5.98 -13.41 11.42
CA LYS A 97 7.01 -12.77 12.26
C LYS A 97 6.48 -11.45 12.85
N PRO A 98 6.89 -11.05 14.07
CA PRO A 98 6.53 -9.75 14.62
C PRO A 98 7.04 -8.62 13.71
N SER A 99 6.26 -7.55 13.58
CA SER A 99 6.68 -6.37 12.82
C SER A 99 7.53 -5.42 13.69
N ASN A 100 8.39 -4.65 13.04
CA ASN A 100 9.17 -3.58 13.67
C ASN A 100 8.38 -2.28 13.86
N ALA A 101 7.08 -2.25 13.53
CA ALA A 101 6.25 -1.05 13.62
C ALA A 101 6.26 -0.37 14.99
N LEU A 102 6.31 -1.13 16.09
CA LEU A 102 6.40 -0.57 17.44
C LEU A 102 7.77 0.05 17.74
N GLN A 103 8.83 -0.41 17.08
CA GLN A 103 10.16 0.20 17.21
C GLN A 103 10.22 1.49 16.37
N GLN A 104 9.70 1.45 15.15
CA GLN A 104 9.63 2.62 14.26
C GLN A 104 8.79 3.76 14.85
N GLY A 105 7.68 3.46 15.52
CA GLY A 105 6.82 4.48 16.14
C GLY A 105 7.30 5.02 17.49
N LYS A 106 8.38 4.48 18.07
CA LYS A 106 8.94 4.91 19.37
C LYS A 106 10.19 5.79 19.24
N GLN A 107 10.75 5.91 18.04
CA GLN A 107 11.89 6.78 17.74
C GLN A 107 11.41 8.23 17.57
#